data_AF-A0A957WCL7-F1
#
_entry.id   AF-A0A957WCL7-F1
#
_cell.length_a   1.000
_cell.length_b   1.000
_cell.length_c   1.000
_cell.angle_alpha   90.00
_cell.angle_beta   90.00
_cell.angle_gamma   90.00
#
_symmetry.space_group_name_H-M   'P 1'
#
loop_
_entity.id
_entity.type
_entity.pdbx_description
1 polymer ?
#
loop_
_entity_poly.entity_id
_entity_poly.type
_entity_poly.pdbx_seq_one_letter_code
_entity_poly.pdbx_strand_id
1 'polypeptide(L)'
;MKKIIALVLPFTVLVGIFITLVVFERQRIPDWQAELNDYIAKNSRPTELITVRAVTNATQPWNFSASMGQAVPTDWEWSTDTVPPPSDMIKCVLVERNRRATATTPGEQYDQIIFISHHTDTLWHVGWLVYEGPIAPFTPKVATHLDNLGCDLHLDNGEQLQ
;
A
#
# COMPACT_ATOMS: atom_id res chain seq x y z
N MET A 1 7.15 46.03 -34.61
CA MET A 1 7.73 44.67 -34.48
C MET A 1 8.36 44.39 -33.11
N LYS A 2 9.18 45.28 -32.50
CA LYS A 2 9.79 45.05 -31.17
C LYS A 2 8.81 44.78 -30.01
N LYS A 3 7.58 45.32 -30.05
CA LYS A 3 6.57 45.13 -28.99
C LYS A 3 5.97 43.72 -28.91
N ILE A 4 5.99 42.95 -30.01
CA ILE A 4 5.47 41.58 -30.04
C ILE A 4 6.48 40.61 -29.39
N ILE A 5 7.77 40.83 -29.64
CA ILE A 5 8.87 40.02 -29.06
C ILE A 5 8.92 40.16 -27.52
N ALA A 6 8.63 41.36 -27.00
CA ALA A 6 8.61 41.62 -25.55
C ALA A 6 7.51 40.86 -24.79
N LEU A 7 6.47 40.36 -25.49
CA LEU A 7 5.33 39.67 -24.89
C LEU A 7 5.39 38.15 -25.09
N VAL A 8 6.04 37.70 -26.17
CA VAL A 8 6.28 36.26 -26.41
C VAL A 8 7.20 35.67 -25.34
N LEU A 9 8.29 36.36 -24.99
CA LEU A 9 9.27 35.85 -24.03
C LEU A 9 8.68 35.48 -22.65
N PRO A 10 7.97 36.37 -21.93
CA PRO A 10 7.38 36.03 -20.63
C PRO A 10 6.31 34.93 -20.74
N PHE A 11 5.59 34.87 -21.88
CA PHE A 11 4.61 33.81 -22.11
C PHE A 11 5.27 32.43 -22.26
N THR A 12 6.37 32.32 -23.03
CA THR A 12 7.14 31.07 -23.11
C THR A 12 7.71 30.63 -21.77
N VAL A 13 8.16 31.57 -20.93
CA VAL A 13 8.68 31.23 -19.60
C VAL A 13 7.55 30.71 -18.70
N LEU A 14 6.37 31.34 -18.71
CA LEU A 14 5.22 30.86 -17.95
C LEU A 14 4.73 29.49 -18.41
N VAL A 15 4.64 29.28 -19.73
CA VAL A 15 4.28 27.96 -20.29
C VAL A 15 5.32 26.91 -19.91
N GLY A 16 6.62 27.26 -19.98
CA GLY A 16 7.70 26.40 -19.53
C GLY A 16 7.54 25.98 -18.07
N ILE A 17 7.38 26.94 -17.16
CA ILE A 17 7.17 26.69 -15.71
C ILE A 17 5.93 25.81 -15.49
N PHE A 18 4.83 26.10 -16.18
CA PHE A 18 3.59 25.33 -16.06
C PHE A 18 3.80 23.87 -16.49
N ILE A 19 4.50 23.63 -17.60
CA ILE A 19 4.84 22.27 -18.05
C ILE A 19 5.72 21.57 -17.01
N THR A 20 6.73 22.24 -16.45
CA THR A 20 7.59 21.62 -15.42
C THR A 20 6.80 21.26 -14.17
N LEU A 21 5.90 22.13 -13.71
CA LEU A 21 5.06 21.87 -12.53
C LEU A 21 4.13 20.68 -12.76
N VAL A 22 3.47 20.59 -13.91
CA VAL A 22 2.59 19.46 -14.26
C VAL A 22 3.38 18.14 -14.36
N VAL A 23 4.61 18.17 -14.90
CA VAL A 23 5.47 16.99 -14.95
C VAL A 23 5.93 16.56 -13.55
N PHE A 24 6.26 17.52 -12.67
CA PHE A 24 6.65 17.22 -11.29
C PHE A 24 5.49 16.68 -10.46
N GLU A 25 4.26 17.15 -10.66
CA GLU A 25 3.08 16.62 -9.97
C GLU A 25 2.76 15.19 -10.44
N ARG A 26 2.89 14.90 -11.73
CA ARG A 26 2.70 13.54 -12.26
C ARG A 26 3.75 12.53 -11.79
N GLN A 27 4.92 12.99 -11.32
CA GLN A 27 5.97 12.12 -10.78
C GLN A 27 5.83 11.84 -9.27
N ARG A 28 4.86 12.48 -8.58
CA ARG A 28 4.60 12.13 -7.19
C ARG A 28 3.80 10.83 -7.16
N ILE A 29 4.51 9.73 -6.94
CA ILE A 29 3.90 8.48 -6.49
C ILE A 29 3.04 8.84 -5.27
N PRO A 30 1.74 8.49 -5.25
CA PRO A 30 0.87 8.83 -4.13
C PRO A 30 1.44 8.33 -2.79
N ASP A 31 1.03 8.93 -1.68
CA ASP A 31 1.56 8.52 -0.37
C ASP A 31 0.92 7.20 0.07
N TRP A 32 1.67 6.09 -0.03
CA TRP A 32 1.21 4.77 0.41
C TRP A 32 0.79 4.76 1.88
N GLN A 33 1.39 5.62 2.71
CA GLN A 33 1.11 5.67 4.13
C GLN A 33 -0.27 6.27 4.40
N ALA A 34 -0.74 7.19 3.54
CA ALA A 34 -2.09 7.74 3.62
C ALA A 34 -3.14 6.64 3.39
N GLU A 35 -2.95 5.79 2.38
CA GLU A 35 -3.87 4.67 2.10
C GLU A 35 -3.87 3.62 3.23
N LEU A 36 -2.70 3.31 3.81
CA LEU A 36 -2.63 2.42 4.97
C LEU A 36 -3.38 3.01 6.18
N ASN A 37 -3.19 4.30 6.45
CA ASN A 37 -3.84 4.96 7.58
C ASN A 37 -5.36 5.03 7.39
N ASP A 38 -5.84 5.32 6.17
CA ASP A 38 -7.26 5.31 5.84
C ASP A 38 -7.86 3.91 6.00
N TYR A 39 -7.17 2.88 5.50
CA TYR A 39 -7.54 1.49 5.71
C TYR A 39 -7.65 1.14 7.22
N ILE A 40 -6.65 1.50 8.03
CA ILE A 40 -6.67 1.25 9.47
C ILE A 40 -7.84 1.99 10.14
N ALA A 41 -8.09 3.24 9.76
CA ALA A 41 -9.18 4.04 10.31
C ALA A 41 -10.55 3.45 9.97
N LYS A 42 -10.74 2.95 8.74
CA LYS A 42 -12.01 2.37 8.27
C LYS A 42 -12.25 0.94 8.76
N ASN A 43 -11.20 0.11 8.90
CA ASN A 43 -11.32 -1.32 9.20
C ASN A 43 -10.96 -1.70 10.65
N SER A 44 -10.61 -0.75 11.51
CA SER A 44 -10.46 -0.99 12.95
C SER A 44 -11.82 -1.12 13.62
N ARG A 45 -11.98 -2.15 14.48
CA ARG A 45 -13.15 -2.23 15.35
C ARG A 45 -13.04 -1.18 16.48
N PRO A 46 -14.16 -0.74 17.09
CA PRO A 46 -14.13 0.29 18.15
C PRO A 46 -13.23 0.01 19.36
N THR A 47 -12.91 -1.26 19.64
CA THR A 47 -12.04 -1.69 20.75
C THR A 47 -10.73 -2.31 20.29
N GLU A 48 -10.39 -2.15 19.01
CA GLU A 48 -9.21 -2.70 18.38
C GLU A 48 -8.19 -1.59 18.12
N LEU A 49 -6.96 -1.81 18.55
CA LEU A 49 -5.81 -0.99 18.20
C LEU A 49 -4.99 -1.74 17.16
N ILE A 50 -4.71 -1.09 16.04
CA ILE A 50 -3.83 -1.62 15.00
C ILE A 50 -2.53 -0.82 15.03
N THR A 51 -1.41 -1.49 15.28
CA THR A 51 -0.08 -0.88 15.37
C THR A 51 0.80 -1.41 14.25
N VAL A 52 1.40 -0.52 13.46
CA VAL A 52 2.39 -0.91 12.45
C VAL A 52 3.69 -1.30 13.16
N ARG A 53 4.12 -2.55 12.99
CA ARG A 53 5.33 -3.11 13.61
C ARG A 53 6.53 -2.99 12.69
N ALA A 54 6.35 -3.31 11.42
CA ALA A 54 7.41 -3.25 10.42
C ALA A 54 6.84 -2.91 9.03
N VAL A 55 7.65 -2.25 8.22
CA VAL A 55 7.38 -1.97 6.81
C VAL A 55 8.64 -2.27 6.03
N THR A 56 8.52 -3.09 5.00
CA THR A 56 9.61 -3.41 4.08
C THR A 56 9.14 -3.28 2.63
N ASN A 57 10.07 -3.02 1.72
CA ASN A 57 9.79 -2.96 0.30
C ASN A 57 10.00 -4.35 -0.30
N ALA A 58 9.07 -4.82 -1.13
CA ALA A 58 9.32 -5.98 -1.97
C ALA A 58 10.42 -5.65 -2.99
N THR A 59 11.44 -6.49 -3.08
CA THR A 59 12.48 -6.38 -4.12
C THR A 59 12.03 -7.03 -5.43
N GLN A 60 11.04 -7.92 -5.38
CA GLN A 60 10.46 -8.63 -6.52
C GLN A 60 8.91 -8.49 -6.53
N PRO A 61 8.37 -7.27 -6.67
CA PRO A 61 6.93 -7.02 -6.58
C PRO A 61 6.10 -7.75 -7.64
N TRP A 62 6.69 -8.09 -8.80
CA TRP A 62 6.04 -8.87 -9.86
C TRP A 62 5.70 -10.32 -9.47
N ASN A 63 6.23 -10.85 -8.36
CA ASN A 63 5.90 -12.17 -7.85
C ASN A 63 4.63 -12.18 -6.98
N PHE A 64 4.00 -11.02 -6.77
CA PHE A 64 2.75 -10.94 -6.02
C PHE A 64 1.60 -11.61 -6.77
N SER A 65 0.78 -12.33 -6.02
CA SER A 65 -0.40 -13.02 -6.57
C SER A 65 -1.59 -12.86 -5.64
N ALA A 66 -2.80 -13.00 -6.19
CA ALA A 66 -4.05 -12.99 -5.42
C ALA A 66 -4.12 -14.08 -4.33
N SER A 67 -3.25 -15.09 -4.37
CA SER A 67 -3.16 -16.09 -3.30
C SER A 67 -2.45 -15.59 -2.03
N MET A 68 -1.76 -14.44 -2.11
CA MET A 68 -1.03 -13.83 -1.00
C MET A 68 -1.91 -12.87 -0.20
N GLY A 69 -2.90 -12.22 -0.83
CA GLY A 69 -3.81 -11.32 -0.14
C GLY A 69 -5.04 -10.99 -0.96
N GLN A 70 -6.10 -10.55 -0.27
CA GLN A 70 -7.36 -10.14 -0.87
C GLN A 70 -7.41 -8.61 -0.96
N ALA A 71 -7.75 -8.08 -2.14
CA ALA A 71 -7.88 -6.63 -2.33
C ALA A 71 -9.00 -6.09 -1.45
N VAL A 72 -8.72 -5.02 -0.71
CA VAL A 72 -9.73 -4.28 0.04
C VAL A 72 -10.50 -3.40 -0.93
N PRO A 73 -11.85 -3.44 -0.92
CA PRO A 73 -12.65 -2.55 -1.75
C PRO A 73 -12.32 -1.08 -1.45
N THR A 74 -12.03 -0.33 -2.49
CA THR A 74 -11.81 1.12 -2.42
C THR A 74 -12.94 1.86 -3.11
N ASP A 75 -13.07 3.17 -2.84
CA ASP A 75 -14.04 4.04 -3.52
C ASP A 75 -13.73 4.23 -5.02
N TRP A 76 -12.55 3.78 -5.45
CA TRP A 76 -12.13 3.78 -6.84
C TRP A 76 -12.76 2.57 -7.54
N GLU A 77 -13.42 2.79 -8.69
CA GLU A 77 -14.06 1.76 -9.53
C GLU A 77 -13.07 0.78 -10.18
N TRP A 78 -11.99 0.40 -9.50
CA TRP A 78 -11.29 -0.84 -9.82
C TRP A 78 -12.26 -1.97 -9.51
N SER A 79 -12.98 -2.46 -10.54
CA SER A 79 -13.66 -3.74 -10.40
C SER A 79 -12.60 -4.73 -9.88
N THR A 80 -12.76 -5.19 -8.64
CA THR A 80 -11.76 -6.00 -7.93
C THR A 80 -11.48 -7.33 -8.64
N ASP A 81 -12.37 -7.70 -9.56
CA ASP A 81 -12.24 -8.83 -10.48
C ASP A 81 -11.19 -8.62 -11.59
N THR A 82 -10.68 -7.40 -11.77
CA THR A 82 -9.86 -7.02 -12.93
C THR A 82 -8.57 -6.27 -12.59
N VAL A 83 -8.17 -6.16 -11.31
CA VAL A 83 -6.86 -5.54 -10.99
C VAL A 83 -5.75 -6.49 -11.44
N PRO A 84 -5.03 -6.20 -12.54
CA PRO A 84 -4.07 -7.15 -13.08
C PRO A 84 -2.76 -7.03 -12.29
N PRO A 85 -2.21 -8.14 -11.76
CA PRO A 85 -0.78 -8.21 -11.53
C PRO A 85 -0.04 -8.08 -12.88
N PRO A 86 1.19 -7.53 -12.92
CA PRO A 86 2.04 -7.23 -11.76
C PRO A 86 1.98 -5.77 -11.31
N SER A 87 2.17 -5.58 -10.01
CA SER A 87 2.45 -4.29 -9.40
C SER A 87 3.90 -3.90 -9.63
N ASP A 88 4.16 -2.62 -9.88
CA ASP A 88 5.52 -2.11 -10.04
C ASP A 88 6.21 -1.87 -8.69
N MET A 89 5.44 -1.63 -7.62
CA MET A 89 5.94 -1.49 -6.26
C MET A 89 5.01 -2.15 -5.24
N ILE A 90 5.59 -2.82 -4.25
CA ILE A 90 4.83 -3.39 -3.12
C ILE A 90 5.52 -3.07 -1.80
N LYS A 91 4.74 -2.63 -0.81
CA LYS A 91 5.12 -2.60 0.60
C LYS A 91 4.54 -3.82 1.30
N CYS A 92 5.38 -4.55 2.00
CA CYS A 92 4.95 -5.57 2.96
C CYS A 92 4.93 -4.95 4.34
N VAL A 93 3.77 -4.94 4.98
CA VAL A 93 3.53 -4.29 6.28
C VAL A 93 3.13 -5.35 7.28
N LEU A 94 3.88 -5.46 8.37
CA LEU A 94 3.49 -6.25 9.53
C LEU A 94 2.75 -5.35 10.51
N VAL A 95 1.51 -5.69 10.83
CA VAL A 95 0.72 -5.00 11.85
C VAL A 95 0.39 -5.94 12.99
N GLU A 96 0.42 -5.39 14.20
CA GLU A 96 -0.11 -6.03 15.40
C GLU A 96 -1.53 -5.50 15.62
N ARG A 97 -2.49 -6.41 15.75
CA ARG A 97 -3.87 -6.11 16.10
C ARG A 97 -4.11 -6.52 17.54
N ASN A 98 -4.49 -5.56 18.37
CA ASN A 98 -4.81 -5.77 19.78
C ASN A 98 -6.27 -5.39 20.04
N ARG A 99 -7.11 -6.41 20.23
CA ARG A 99 -8.51 -6.25 20.61
C ARG A 99 -8.62 -6.31 22.13
N ARG A 100 -9.08 -5.21 22.74
CA ARG A 100 -9.33 -5.18 24.19
C ARG A 100 -10.43 -6.15 24.57
N ALA A 101 -10.23 -6.81 25.71
CA ALA A 101 -11.26 -7.62 26.33
C ALA A 101 -12.51 -6.77 26.62
N THR A 102 -13.68 -7.37 26.42
CA THR A 102 -14.97 -6.81 26.80
C THR A 102 -15.61 -7.69 27.87
N ALA A 103 -16.78 -7.30 28.38
CA ALA A 103 -17.52 -8.12 29.35
C ALA A 103 -17.88 -9.52 28.82
N THR A 104 -17.91 -9.71 27.50
CA THR A 104 -18.38 -10.95 26.85
C THR A 104 -17.33 -11.62 25.97
N THR A 105 -16.20 -10.97 25.68
CA THR A 105 -15.19 -11.50 24.76
C THR A 105 -13.79 -11.32 25.35
N PRO A 106 -12.96 -12.39 25.42
CA PRO A 106 -11.56 -12.26 25.78
C PRO A 106 -10.83 -11.28 24.86
N GLY A 107 -9.79 -10.64 25.40
CA GLY A 107 -8.87 -9.86 24.57
C GLY A 107 -8.09 -10.78 23.65
N GLU A 108 -7.73 -10.27 22.48
CA GLU A 108 -7.01 -11.04 21.46
C GLU A 108 -5.90 -10.16 20.88
N GLN A 109 -4.70 -10.69 20.81
CA GLN A 109 -3.57 -10.04 20.15
C GLN A 109 -3.03 -10.99 19.09
N TYR A 110 -2.93 -10.50 17.86
CA TYR A 110 -2.44 -11.28 16.72
C TYR A 110 -1.79 -10.37 15.70
N ASP A 111 -0.81 -10.91 14.97
CA ASP A 111 -0.17 -10.23 13.87
C ASP A 111 -0.89 -10.51 12.55
N GLN A 112 -0.86 -9.53 11.65
CA GLN A 112 -1.37 -9.64 10.29
C GLN A 112 -0.38 -9.00 9.33
N ILE A 113 -0.22 -9.61 8.15
CA ILE A 113 0.50 -9.00 7.04
C ILE A 113 -0.49 -8.25 6.16
N ILE A 114 -0.15 -7.02 5.82
CA ILE A 114 -0.87 -6.20 4.85
C ILE A 114 0.09 -5.91 3.70
N PHE A 115 -0.38 -6.05 2.47
CA PHE A 115 0.38 -5.63 1.30
C PHE A 115 -0.20 -4.33 0.76
N ILE A 116 0.65 -3.38 0.43
CA ILE A 116 0.25 -2.13 -0.20
C ILE A 116 0.92 -2.09 -1.56
N SER A 117 0.11 -2.12 -2.60
CA SER A 117 0.53 -2.38 -3.96
C SER A 117 0.26 -1.17 -4.81
N HIS A 118 1.28 -0.66 -5.49
CA HIS A 118 1.12 0.44 -6.43
C HIS A 118 0.63 -0.11 -7.77
N HIS A 119 -0.42 0.50 -8.30
CA HIS A 119 -1.00 0.18 -9.59
C HIS A 119 -1.07 1.43 -10.46
N THR A 120 -0.70 1.24 -11.73
CA THR A 120 -0.85 2.23 -12.79
C THR A 120 -1.40 1.55 -14.02
N ASP A 121 -2.53 2.02 -14.53
CA ASP A 121 -3.09 1.55 -15.80
C ASP A 121 -2.54 2.33 -17.01
N THR A 122 -1.50 3.16 -16.78
CA THR A 122 -0.84 4.07 -17.74
C THR A 122 -1.73 5.15 -18.38
N LEU A 123 -3.04 5.11 -18.19
CA LEU A 123 -4.00 5.94 -18.91
C LEU A 123 -4.83 6.85 -17.98
N TRP A 124 -5.35 6.32 -16.87
CA TRP A 124 -6.38 6.99 -16.07
C TRP A 124 -6.23 6.83 -14.55
N HIS A 125 -5.69 5.72 -14.06
CA HIS A 125 -5.66 5.41 -12.64
C HIS A 125 -4.24 5.10 -12.18
N VAL A 126 -3.78 5.85 -11.18
CA VAL A 126 -2.51 5.65 -10.48
C VAL A 126 -2.76 5.74 -8.99
N GLY A 127 -2.35 4.73 -8.25
CA GLY A 127 -2.34 4.81 -6.79
C GLY A 127 -2.08 3.49 -6.10
N TRP A 128 -2.31 3.48 -4.80
CA TRP A 128 -2.03 2.32 -3.96
C TRP A 128 -3.31 1.58 -3.61
N LEU A 129 -3.24 0.26 -3.70
CA LEU A 129 -4.29 -0.64 -3.26
C LEU A 129 -3.80 -1.41 -2.05
N VAL A 130 -4.69 -1.58 -1.07
CA VAL A 130 -4.43 -2.36 0.13
C VAL A 130 -4.94 -3.77 -0.08
N TYR A 131 -4.11 -4.75 0.26
CA TYR A 131 -4.45 -6.17 0.26
C TYR A 131 -4.31 -6.73 1.66
N GLU A 132 -5.38 -7.33 2.17
CA GLU A 132 -5.36 -8.08 3.41
C GLU A 132 -4.64 -9.42 3.19
N GLY A 133 -3.50 -9.58 3.83
CA GLY A 133 -2.70 -10.80 3.80
C GLY A 133 -3.02 -11.75 4.95
N PRO A 134 -2.16 -12.78 5.15
CA PRO A 134 -2.35 -13.79 6.18
C PRO A 134 -2.32 -13.21 7.59
N ILE A 135 -3.06 -13.86 8.49
CA ILE A 135 -3.10 -13.58 9.92
C ILE A 135 -2.32 -14.69 10.65
N ALA A 136 -1.61 -14.35 11.72
CA ALA A 136 -0.88 -15.29 12.55
C ALA A 136 -1.82 -16.38 13.14
N PRO A 137 -1.33 -17.62 13.34
CA PRO A 137 0.05 -18.07 13.16
C PRO A 137 0.43 -18.23 11.68
N PHE A 138 1.62 -17.75 11.32
CA PHE A 138 2.11 -17.81 9.95
C PHE A 138 2.59 -19.22 9.60
N THR A 139 2.20 -19.71 8.43
CA THR A 139 2.66 -21.02 7.93
C THR A 139 4.00 -20.86 7.18
N PRO A 140 4.78 -21.94 7.01
CA PRO A 140 6.00 -21.90 6.18
C PRO A 140 5.75 -21.42 4.74
N LYS A 141 4.54 -21.63 4.22
CA LYS A 141 4.11 -21.11 2.91
C LYS A 141 4.12 -19.58 2.88
N VAL A 142 3.71 -18.92 3.96
CA VAL A 142 3.73 -17.45 4.08
C VAL A 142 5.16 -16.94 4.04
N ALA A 143 6.07 -17.55 4.81
CA ALA A 143 7.49 -17.19 4.77
C ALA A 143 8.09 -17.35 3.36
N THR A 144 7.76 -18.44 2.67
CA THR A 144 8.18 -18.67 1.27
C THR A 144 7.62 -17.60 0.32
N HIS A 145 6.36 -17.19 0.49
CA HIS A 145 5.78 -16.12 -0.31
C HIS A 145 6.47 -14.77 -0.08
N LEU A 146 6.78 -14.43 1.18
CA LEU A 146 7.51 -13.20 1.51
C LEU A 146 8.93 -13.20 0.96
N ASP A 147 9.64 -14.33 1.05
CA ASP A 147 10.98 -14.49 0.48
C ASP A 147 10.96 -14.36 -1.06
N ASN A 148 9.95 -14.94 -1.72
CA ASN A 148 9.76 -14.78 -3.16
C ASN A 148 9.45 -13.34 -3.58
N LEU A 149 8.80 -12.54 -2.72
CA LEU A 149 8.64 -11.10 -2.94
C LEU A 149 9.93 -10.33 -2.60
N GLY A 150 10.86 -10.97 -1.90
CA GLY A 150 12.02 -10.36 -1.25
C GLY A 150 11.62 -9.32 -0.21
N CYS A 151 10.57 -9.62 0.55
CA CYS A 151 10.15 -8.85 1.72
C CYS A 151 10.78 -9.41 2.98
N ASP A 152 11.77 -8.69 3.53
CA ASP A 152 12.44 -9.03 4.79
C ASP A 152 11.58 -8.57 5.99
N LEU A 153 10.52 -9.33 6.30
CA LEU A 153 9.73 -9.16 7.51
C LEU A 153 10.15 -10.21 8.55
N HIS A 154 10.55 -9.75 9.73
CA HIS A 154 10.78 -10.65 10.86
C HIS A 154 9.42 -11.12 11.42
N LEU A 155 9.08 -12.38 11.16
CA LEU A 155 7.86 -13.00 11.68
C LEU A 155 8.16 -13.67 13.01
N ASP A 156 7.56 -13.17 14.09
CA ASP A 156 7.59 -13.84 15.38
C ASP A 156 6.68 -15.07 15.28
N ASN A 157 7.25 -16.26 15.05
CA ASN A 157 6.49 -17.49 14.78
C ASN A 157 5.75 -18.05 16.00
N GLY A 158 5.53 -17.25 17.05
CA GLY A 158 4.81 -17.66 18.25
C GLY A 158 5.31 -19.01 18.77
N GLU A 159 6.63 -19.25 18.76
CA GLU A 159 7.25 -20.34 19.52
C GLU A 159 6.96 -20.06 21.00
N GLN A 160 5.74 -20.45 21.41
CA GLN A 160 5.37 -20.58 22.79
C GLN A 160 6.33 -21.62 23.35
N LEU A 161 7.28 -21.15 24.16
CA LEU A 161 7.99 -21.95 25.14
C LEU A 161 6.97 -22.89 25.80
N GLN A 162 6.99 -24.17 25.40
CA GLN A 162 6.32 -25.26 26.12
C GLN A 162 7.17 -25.64 27.33
#